data_AF-A0A1J5AIB1-F1
#
_entry.id   AF-A0A1J5AIB1-F1
#
_cell.length_a   1.000
_cell.length_b   1.000
_cell.length_c   1.000
_cell.angle_alpha   90.00
_cell.angle_beta   90.00
_cell.angle_gamma   90.00
#
_symmetry.space_group_name_H-M   'P 1'
#
loop_
_entity.id
_entity.type
_entity.pdbx_description
1 polymer ?
#
loop_
_entity_poly.entity_id
_entity_poly.type
_entity_poly.pdbx_seq_one_letter_code
_entity_poly.pdbx_strand_id
1 'polypeptide(L)'
;MTYQTAVAFRRALEDRLRRQSLQTGMALTRLRKLVAFDRFLARLVQAQPDAWMLKGGLVLQLRLGDRARMTKDIDVLLTLPHPEVQRALVSASRLDLSDWFTFTLRAATAALPGPGQGGLRFFVTA
;
A
#
# COMPACT_ATOMS: atom_id res chain seq x y z
N MET A 1 -5.72 21.96 1.39
CA MET A 1 -4.67 22.61 0.60
C MET A 1 -4.35 21.73 -0.60
N THR A 2 -4.52 22.24 -1.80
CA THR A 2 -4.09 21.60 -3.05
C THR A 2 -2.72 22.14 -3.42
N TYR A 3 -1.77 21.24 -3.76
CA TYR A 3 -0.44 21.63 -4.23
C TYR A 3 -0.48 21.79 -5.74
N GLN A 4 0.18 22.80 -6.30
CA GLN A 4 0.21 23.04 -7.74
C GLN A 4 1.17 22.11 -8.50
N THR A 5 2.14 21.50 -7.82
CA THR A 5 3.12 20.59 -8.44
C THR A 5 3.40 19.37 -7.55
N ALA A 6 3.77 18.26 -8.19
CA ALA A 6 4.23 17.05 -7.52
C ALA A 6 5.43 17.29 -6.59
N VAL A 7 6.33 18.21 -6.99
CA VAL A 7 7.51 18.58 -6.19
C VAL A 7 7.10 19.30 -4.90
N ALA A 8 6.15 20.24 -4.99
CA ALA A 8 5.63 20.95 -3.82
C ALA A 8 4.93 19.99 -2.86
N PHE A 9 4.10 19.08 -3.39
CA PHE A 9 3.47 18.02 -2.61
C PHE A 9 4.50 17.15 -1.90
N ARG A 10 5.50 16.64 -2.63
CA ARG A 10 6.54 15.76 -2.08
C ARG A 10 7.32 16.43 -0.96
N ARG A 11 7.73 17.69 -1.14
CA ARG A 11 8.44 18.47 -0.10
C ARG A 11 7.59 18.58 1.17
N ALA A 12 6.34 19.00 1.03
CA ALA A 12 5.46 19.18 2.18
C ALA A 12 5.13 17.86 2.90
N LEU A 13 4.95 16.76 2.15
CA LEU A 13 4.79 15.42 2.71
C LEU A 13 6.04 15.02 3.51
N GLU A 14 7.21 15.15 2.92
CA GLU A 14 8.49 14.80 3.57
C GLU A 14 8.74 15.61 4.84
N ASP A 15 8.48 16.92 4.83
CA ASP A 15 8.62 17.78 6.00
C ASP A 15 7.65 17.37 7.13
N ARG A 16 6.43 16.97 6.78
CA ARG A 16 5.46 16.45 7.76
C ARG A 16 5.92 15.12 8.35
N LEU A 17 6.40 14.18 7.52
CA LEU A 17 6.87 12.88 8.01
C LEU A 17 8.13 13.01 8.87
N ARG A 18 9.05 13.93 8.52
CA ARG A 18 10.23 14.24 9.35
C ARG A 18 9.84 14.79 10.72
N ARG A 19 8.93 15.77 10.75
CA ARG A 19 8.42 16.31 12.03
C ARG A 19 7.77 15.23 12.88
N GLN A 20 6.94 14.38 12.28
CA GLN A 20 6.31 13.26 12.98
C GLN A 20 7.35 12.27 13.50
N SER A 21 8.37 11.94 12.71
CA SER A 21 9.47 11.06 13.12
C SER A 21 10.19 11.59 14.36
N LEU A 22 10.50 12.90 14.38
CA LEU A 22 11.14 13.55 15.54
C LEU A 22 10.23 13.58 16.78
N GLN A 23 8.93 13.77 16.59
CA GLN A 23 7.96 13.86 17.68
C GLN A 23 7.66 12.51 18.33
N THR A 24 7.58 11.43 17.54
CA THR A 24 7.14 10.12 18.04
C THR A 24 8.29 9.12 18.21
N GLY A 25 9.49 9.44 17.71
CA GLY A 25 10.61 8.49 17.64
C GLY A 25 10.44 7.38 16.59
N MET A 26 9.34 7.39 15.83
CA MET A 26 9.12 6.41 14.77
C MET A 26 10.09 6.65 13.62
N ALA A 27 10.74 5.58 13.13
CA ALA A 27 11.64 5.66 12.00
C ALA A 27 10.96 6.28 10.76
N LEU A 28 11.59 7.29 10.14
CA LEU A 28 11.08 7.97 8.96
C LEU A 28 10.75 7.01 7.80
N THR A 29 11.55 5.95 7.64
CA THR A 29 11.31 4.91 6.62
C THR A 29 9.99 4.16 6.87
N ARG A 30 9.61 3.93 8.13
CA ARG A 30 8.31 3.32 8.50
C ARG A 30 7.16 4.26 8.15
N LEU A 31 7.29 5.55 8.46
CA LEU A 31 6.29 6.55 8.14
C LEU A 31 6.05 6.70 6.63
N ARG A 32 7.13 6.80 5.84
CA ARG A 32 7.04 6.82 4.36
C ARG A 32 6.33 5.58 3.82
N LYS A 33 6.66 4.40 4.37
CA LYS A 33 6.07 3.14 3.95
C LYS A 33 4.57 3.06 4.25
N LEU A 34 4.16 3.53 5.42
CA LEU A 34 2.74 3.60 5.79
C LEU A 34 1.95 4.50 4.84
N VAL A 35 2.50 5.64 4.44
CA VAL A 35 1.86 6.51 3.44
C VAL A 35 1.72 5.79 2.10
N ALA A 36 2.79 5.15 1.60
CA ALA A 36 2.70 4.40 0.35
C ALA A 36 1.66 3.25 0.43
N PHE A 37 1.58 2.58 1.58
CA PHE A 37 0.59 1.52 1.81
C PHE A 37 -0.83 2.06 1.80
N ASP A 38 -1.08 3.14 2.54
CA ASP A 38 -2.39 3.80 2.58
C ASP A 38 -2.85 4.22 1.19
N ARG A 39 -1.97 4.87 0.42
CA ARG A 39 -2.29 5.34 -0.93
C ARG A 39 -2.48 4.21 -1.95
N PHE A 40 -1.80 3.08 -1.76
CA PHE A 40 -2.04 1.90 -2.59
C PHE A 40 -3.36 1.21 -2.23
N LEU A 41 -3.67 1.06 -0.94
CA LEU A 41 -4.94 0.49 -0.48
C LEU A 41 -6.14 1.32 -0.94
N ALA A 42 -6.02 2.65 -0.93
CA ALA A 42 -7.06 3.54 -1.47
C ALA A 42 -7.39 3.22 -2.94
N ARG A 43 -6.37 2.92 -3.75
CA ARG A 43 -6.56 2.50 -5.15
C ARG A 43 -7.24 1.14 -5.27
N LEU A 44 -6.84 0.17 -4.46
CA LEU A 44 -7.47 -1.15 -4.44
C LEU A 44 -8.98 -1.04 -4.14
N VAL A 45 -9.33 -0.36 -3.04
CA VAL A 45 -10.71 -0.20 -2.59
C VAL A 45 -11.55 0.59 -3.59
N GLN A 46 -11.00 1.64 -4.20
CA GLN A 46 -11.75 2.43 -5.17
C GLN A 46 -11.94 1.70 -6.50
N ALA A 47 -10.98 0.89 -6.94
CA ALA A 47 -11.09 0.16 -8.19
C ALA A 47 -12.04 -1.05 -8.08
N GLN A 48 -12.05 -1.74 -6.93
CA GLN A 48 -12.98 -2.83 -6.65
C GLN A 48 -13.52 -2.69 -5.22
N PRO A 49 -14.60 -1.91 -5.03
CA PRO A 49 -15.26 -1.76 -3.74
C PRO A 49 -15.65 -3.13 -3.17
N ASP A 50 -15.47 -3.29 -1.86
CA ASP A 50 -15.87 -4.48 -1.08
C ASP A 50 -15.23 -5.83 -1.50
N ALA A 51 -14.33 -5.83 -2.50
CA ALA A 51 -13.67 -7.04 -2.97
C ALA A 51 -12.37 -7.36 -2.19
N TRP A 52 -11.84 -6.38 -1.44
CA TRP A 52 -10.55 -6.48 -0.77
C TRP A 52 -10.71 -6.60 0.75
N MET A 53 -9.96 -7.53 1.34
CA MET A 53 -9.84 -7.64 2.79
C MET A 53 -8.37 -7.54 3.20
N LEU A 54 -8.06 -6.57 4.06
CA LEU A 54 -6.72 -6.41 4.61
C LEU A 54 -6.42 -7.48 5.67
N LYS A 55 -5.24 -8.09 5.61
CA LYS A 55 -4.79 -9.12 6.54
C LYS A 55 -3.33 -8.90 6.96
N GLY A 56 -2.79 -9.85 7.72
CA GLY A 56 -1.36 -9.93 8.03
C GLY A 56 -0.83 -8.80 8.92
N GLY A 57 0.45 -8.49 8.76
CA GLY A 57 1.18 -7.61 9.67
C GLY A 57 0.68 -6.16 9.70
N LEU A 58 0.15 -5.65 8.56
CA LEU A 58 -0.37 -4.29 8.51
C LEU A 58 -1.61 -4.12 9.39
N VAL A 59 -2.50 -5.11 9.46
CA VAL A 59 -3.67 -5.06 10.37
C VAL A 59 -3.23 -4.94 11.82
N LEU A 60 -2.22 -5.73 12.23
CA LEU A 60 -1.68 -5.65 13.59
C LEU A 60 -1.06 -4.28 13.85
N GLN A 61 -0.36 -3.71 12.86
CA GLN A 61 0.23 -2.38 12.97
C GLN A 61 -0.83 -1.28 13.11
N LEU A 62 -1.95 -1.38 12.40
CA LEU A 62 -3.07 -0.44 12.52
C LEU A 62 -3.77 -0.57 13.88
N ARG A 63 -3.90 -1.78 14.43
CA ARG A 63 -4.59 -2.05 15.70
C ARG A 63 -3.75 -1.78 16.94
N LEU A 64 -2.46 -2.09 16.89
CA LEU A 64 -1.58 -2.10 18.06
C LEU A 64 -0.57 -0.95 18.06
N GLY A 65 -0.45 -0.20 16.95
CA GLY A 65 0.46 0.93 16.81
C GLY A 65 1.91 0.53 17.00
N ASP A 66 2.61 1.23 17.89
CA ASP A 66 4.05 1.04 18.14
C ASP A 66 4.39 -0.30 18.80
N ARG A 67 3.40 -0.99 19.37
CA ARG A 67 3.57 -2.34 19.93
C ARG A 67 3.72 -3.42 18.85
N ALA A 68 3.35 -3.14 17.61
CA ALA A 68 3.53 -4.07 16.50
C ALA A 68 4.87 -3.88 15.81
N ARG A 69 5.51 -4.99 15.42
CA ARG A 69 6.69 -4.98 14.54
C ARG A 69 6.35 -4.30 13.21
N MET A 70 7.35 -3.68 12.60
CA MET A 70 7.20 -3.14 11.25
C MET A 70 6.93 -4.27 10.24
N THR A 71 5.90 -4.10 9.41
CA THR A 71 5.67 -4.98 8.25
C THR A 71 6.42 -4.49 7.01
N LYS A 72 6.89 -5.44 6.19
CA LYS A 72 7.50 -5.15 4.90
C LYS A 72 6.50 -5.20 3.75
N ASP A 73 5.44 -5.97 3.90
CA ASP A 73 4.49 -6.29 2.85
C ASP A 73 3.08 -5.86 3.29
N ILE A 74 2.22 -5.63 2.30
CA ILE A 74 0.77 -5.55 2.48
C ILE A 74 0.21 -6.93 2.11
N ASP A 75 -0.49 -7.55 3.04
CA ASP A 75 -1.20 -8.78 2.77
C ASP A 75 -2.68 -8.45 2.58
N VAL A 76 -3.23 -8.84 1.43
CA VAL A 76 -4.66 -8.70 1.11
C VAL A 76 -5.24 -10.01 0.61
N LEU A 77 -6.54 -10.20 0.85
CA LEU A 77 -7.37 -11.17 0.17
C LEU A 77 -8.24 -10.43 -0.85
N LEU A 78 -8.31 -10.94 -2.07
CA LEU A 78 -9.26 -10.51 -3.09
C LEU A 78 -10.34 -11.59 -3.23
N THR A 79 -11.62 -11.21 -3.21
CA THR A 79 -12.74 -12.15 -3.32
C THR A 79 -13.09 -12.55 -4.76
N LEU A 80 -12.36 -12.00 -5.75
CA LEU A 80 -12.47 -12.39 -7.16
C LEU A 80 -11.71 -13.71 -7.45
N PRO A 81 -12.08 -14.44 -8.51
CA PRO A 81 -11.36 -15.63 -8.94
C PRO A 81 -9.86 -15.38 -9.17
N HIS A 82 -9.01 -16.37 -8.87
CA HIS A 82 -7.56 -16.25 -8.99
C HIS A 82 -7.05 -15.73 -10.36
N PRO A 83 -7.62 -16.13 -11.52
CA PRO A 83 -7.21 -15.58 -12.81
C PRO A 83 -7.45 -14.07 -12.98
N GLU A 84 -8.37 -13.48 -12.21
CA GLU A 84 -8.68 -12.04 -12.24
C GLU A 84 -7.69 -11.20 -11.40
N VAL A 85 -6.94 -11.81 -10.47
CA VAL A 85 -6.13 -11.08 -9.47
C VAL A 85 -5.13 -10.14 -10.11
N GLN A 86 -4.37 -10.60 -11.10
CA GLN A 86 -3.38 -9.76 -11.78
C GLN A 86 -4.05 -8.60 -12.53
N ARG A 87 -5.18 -8.86 -13.19
CA ARG A 87 -5.92 -7.83 -13.94
C ARG A 87 -6.47 -6.76 -12.98
N ALA A 88 -7.06 -7.19 -11.87
CA ALA A 88 -7.59 -6.30 -10.83
C ALA A 88 -6.47 -5.41 -10.24
N LEU A 89 -5.32 -6.00 -9.90
CA LEU A 89 -4.17 -5.23 -9.38
C LEU A 89 -3.64 -4.21 -10.38
N VAL A 90 -3.47 -4.59 -11.65
CA VAL A 90 -3.00 -3.67 -12.71
C VAL A 90 -4.00 -2.54 -12.96
N SER A 91 -5.30 -2.84 -12.94
CA SER A 91 -6.34 -1.83 -13.07
C SER A 91 -6.28 -0.84 -11.89
N ALA A 92 -6.22 -1.35 -10.66
CA ALA A 92 -6.13 -0.50 -9.48
C ALA A 92 -4.85 0.35 -9.44
N SER A 93 -3.68 -0.20 -9.79
CA SER A 93 -2.42 0.55 -9.74
C SER A 93 -2.37 1.74 -10.71
N ARG A 94 -3.16 1.68 -11.80
CA ARG A 94 -3.27 2.75 -12.81
C ARG A 94 -4.29 3.82 -12.46
N LEU A 95 -5.06 3.64 -11.38
CA LEU A 95 -6.07 4.60 -10.98
C LEU A 95 -5.39 5.89 -10.48
N ASP A 96 -5.71 7.00 -11.15
CA ASP A 96 -5.29 8.33 -10.74
C ASP A 96 -6.30 8.90 -9.73
N LEU A 97 -5.84 9.14 -8.51
CA LEU A 97 -6.63 9.71 -7.43
C LEU A 97 -6.37 11.19 -7.22
N SER A 98 -5.65 11.84 -8.15
CA SER A 98 -5.20 13.24 -8.02
C SER A 98 -4.44 13.49 -6.72
N ASP A 99 -3.70 12.47 -6.24
CA ASP A 99 -2.97 12.47 -4.97
C ASP A 99 -1.45 12.53 -5.13
N TRP A 100 -0.96 12.71 -6.37
CA TRP A 100 0.45 12.73 -6.76
C TRP A 100 1.23 11.42 -6.60
N PHE A 101 0.55 10.30 -6.32
CA PHE A 101 1.19 8.98 -6.29
C PHE A 101 1.01 8.24 -7.62
N THR A 102 2.05 7.51 -8.01
CA THR A 102 2.03 6.59 -9.14
C THR A 102 2.54 5.24 -8.66
N PHE A 103 1.90 4.14 -9.05
CA PHE A 103 2.33 2.81 -8.63
C PHE A 103 2.64 1.94 -9.84
N THR A 104 3.82 1.32 -9.81
CA THR A 104 4.29 0.39 -10.84
C THR A 104 4.37 -1.02 -10.26
N LEU A 105 3.70 -1.96 -10.92
CA LEU A 105 3.75 -3.38 -10.58
C LEU A 105 4.83 -4.08 -11.43
N ARG A 106 5.66 -4.88 -10.78
CA ARG A 106 6.48 -5.89 -11.48
C ARG A 106 5.69 -7.19 -11.59
N ALA A 107 6.04 -8.00 -12.59
CA ALA A 107 5.46 -9.33 -12.77
C ALA A 107 5.54 -10.16 -11.49
N ALA A 108 4.52 -10.98 -11.24
CA ALA A 108 4.48 -11.86 -10.08
C ALA A 108 5.67 -12.82 -10.10
N THR A 109 6.34 -12.99 -8.96
CA THR A 109 7.62 -13.73 -8.93
C THR A 109 7.49 -15.20 -8.59
N ALA A 110 6.32 -15.67 -8.14
CA ALA A 110 5.90 -17.08 -8.02
C ALA A 110 4.57 -17.15 -7.25
N ALA A 111 3.87 -18.27 -7.39
CA ALA A 111 2.80 -18.62 -6.46
C ALA A 111 3.39 -18.84 -5.05
N LEU A 112 2.75 -18.27 -4.04
CA LEU A 112 3.04 -18.54 -2.64
C LEU A 112 2.32 -19.84 -2.24
N PRO A 113 2.97 -20.72 -1.46
CA PRO A 113 2.34 -21.94 -1.00
C PRO A 113 1.15 -21.61 -0.08
N GLY A 114 0.12 -22.45 -0.13
CA GLY A 114 -1.09 -22.30 0.67
C GLY A 114 -2.21 -23.23 0.19
N PRO A 115 -3.30 -23.35 0.94
CA PRO A 115 -4.46 -24.14 0.53
C PRO A 115 -5.09 -23.60 -0.76
N GLY A 116 -5.69 -24.49 -1.56
CA GLY A 116 -6.32 -24.14 -2.83
C GLY A 116 -5.27 -23.73 -3.89
N GLN A 117 -5.49 -22.57 -4.51
CA GLN A 117 -4.59 -22.02 -5.54
C GLN A 117 -3.38 -21.26 -4.96
N GLY A 118 -3.23 -21.24 -3.64
CA GLY A 118 -2.16 -20.50 -2.97
C GLY A 118 -2.34 -18.99 -3.03
N GLY A 119 -1.23 -18.26 -2.85
CA GLY A 119 -1.20 -16.80 -2.95
C GLY A 119 -0.36 -16.32 -4.13
N LEU A 120 -0.40 -15.02 -4.41
CA LEU A 120 0.48 -14.38 -5.39
C LEU A 120 1.28 -13.28 -4.72
N ARG A 121 2.55 -13.13 -5.10
CA ARG A 121 3.41 -12.02 -4.66
C ARG A 121 3.73 -11.10 -5.83
N PHE A 122 3.43 -9.82 -5.64
CA PHE A 122 3.75 -8.74 -6.56
C PHE A 122 4.72 -7.76 -5.88
N PHE A 123 5.65 -7.21 -6.66
CA PHE A 123 6.49 -6.10 -6.20
C PHE A 123 5.90 -4.80 -6.72
N VAL A 124 5.73 -3.85 -5.80
CA VAL A 124 5.13 -2.54 -6.09
C VAL A 124 6.15 -1.45 -5.78
N THR A 125 6.35 -0.54 -6.72
CA THR A 125 7.11 0.70 -6.52
C THR A 125 6.16 1.88 -6.55
N ALA A 126 6.39 2.85 -5.65
CA ALA A 126 5.64 4.11 -5.54
C ALA A 126 6.54 5.30 -5.89
#